data_AF-A0AAJ7N8H9-F1
#
_entry.id   AF-A0AAJ7N8H9-F1
#
_cell.length_a   1.000
_cell.length_b   1.000
_cell.length_c   1.000
_cell.angle_alpha   90.00
_cell.angle_beta   90.00
_cell.angle_gamma   90.00
#
_symmetry.space_group_name_H-M   'P 1'
#
loop_
_entity.id
_entity.type
_entity.pdbx_description
1 polymer ?
#
loop_
_entity_poly.entity_id
_entity_poly.type
_entity_poly.pdbx_seq_one_letter_code
_entity_poly.pdbx_strand_id
1 'polypeptide(L)'
;MTINLIAYSLLGLGLMVLTVGFFGCRVALHGNQCILATYISMLVALIVTETVTAAVGGLMTFRMVSGLEERLIGKLAQDYGHEPTSDIPFSHSLDFAQYKFNCCGIHGYGDYNGTAWWRDAQISGNRRQVPLTCCVLKNTEESNTGSPMSVVSRVLHKHTEKPWLNPKPKDEIACQVEDKEGHDGYRHKEGCLDKVTNWLQCESFTLVLLGMAMAGIQIFGIITSAFLCRTIRDMQVD
;
A
#
# COMPACT_ATOMS: atom_id res chain seq x y z
N MET A 1 -3.01 -10.92 14.91
CA MET A 1 -1.65 -10.76 15.51
C MET A 1 -0.84 -9.64 14.87
N THR A 2 -0.84 -9.49 13.54
CA THR A 2 -0.09 -8.46 12.78
C THR A 2 -0.54 -7.02 13.03
N ILE A 3 -1.86 -6.77 13.17
CA ILE A 3 -2.40 -5.41 13.39
C ILE A 3 -1.87 -4.80 14.70
N ASN A 4 -1.83 -5.58 15.78
CA ASN A 4 -1.31 -5.11 17.06
C ASN A 4 0.19 -4.80 16.98
N LEU A 5 0.97 -5.58 16.23
CA LEU A 5 2.38 -5.33 16.00
C LEU A 5 2.59 -3.98 15.28
N ILE A 6 1.84 -3.74 14.20
CA ILE A 6 1.90 -2.49 13.44
C ILE A 6 1.54 -1.30 14.35
N ALA A 7 0.50 -1.44 15.18
CA ALA A 7 0.08 -0.40 16.12
C ALA A 7 1.19 -0.07 17.14
N TYR A 8 1.83 -1.08 17.74
CA TYR A 8 2.93 -0.86 18.68
C TYR A 8 4.16 -0.23 18.01
N SER A 9 4.48 -0.62 16.77
CA SER A 9 5.57 0.01 16.00
C SER A 9 5.30 1.48 15.73
N LEU A 10 4.08 1.85 15.33
CA LEU A 10 3.70 3.25 15.11
C LEU A 10 3.77 4.08 16.40
N LEU A 11 3.34 3.50 17.53
CA LEU A 11 3.43 4.15 18.84
C LEU A 11 4.89 4.39 19.25
N GLY A 12 5.76 3.39 19.05
CA GLY A 12 7.19 3.50 19.34
C GLY A 12 7.88 4.57 18.50
N LEU A 13 7.59 4.61 17.20
CA LEU A 13 8.11 5.65 16.29
C LEU A 13 7.66 7.04 16.71
N GLY A 14 6.38 7.21 17.06
CA GLY A 14 5.85 8.49 17.54
C GLY A 14 6.55 8.98 18.81
N LEU A 15 6.76 8.09 19.79
CA LEU A 15 7.45 8.44 21.03
C LEU A 15 8.91 8.85 20.77
N MET A 16 9.61 8.15 19.86
CA MET A 16 10.97 8.48 19.47
C MET A 16 11.10 9.87 18.84
N VAL A 17 10.13 10.27 17.99
CA VAL A 17 10.13 11.61 17.39
C VAL A 17 9.93 12.69 18.46
N LEU A 18 9.05 12.45 19.44
CA LEU A 18 8.82 13.38 20.55
C LEU A 18 10.06 13.55 21.44
N THR A 19 10.77 12.46 21.73
CA THR A 19 12.00 12.55 22.54
C THR A 19 13.09 13.31 21.81
N VAL A 20 13.30 13.06 20.52
CA VAL A 20 14.25 13.81 19.69
C VAL A 20 13.88 15.30 19.64
N GLY A 21 12.59 15.63 19.49
CA GLY A 21 12.11 17.00 19.52
C GLY A 21 12.37 17.69 20.87
N PHE A 22 12.16 17.00 21.99
CA PHE A 22 12.44 17.52 23.33
C PHE A 22 13.93 17.82 23.51
N PHE A 23 14.81 16.90 23.13
CA PHE A 23 16.26 17.13 23.19
C PHE A 23 16.70 18.25 22.25
N GLY A 24 16.11 18.35 21.06
CA GLY A 24 16.35 19.47 20.14
C GLY A 24 15.98 20.83 20.74
N CYS A 25 14.83 20.93 21.43
CA CYS A 25 14.45 22.15 22.14
C CYS A 25 15.42 22.47 23.29
N ARG A 26 15.85 21.45 24.05
CA ARG A 26 16.83 21.61 25.13
C ARG A 26 18.18 22.08 24.61
N VAL A 27 18.63 21.62 23.45
CA VAL A 27 19.85 22.11 22.77
C VAL A 27 19.73 23.60 22.45
N ALA A 28 18.58 24.05 21.95
CA ALA A 28 18.36 25.46 21.61
C ALA A 28 18.35 26.38 22.84
N LEU A 29 17.88 25.88 24.00
CA LEU A 29 17.76 26.66 25.24
C LEU A 29 18.99 26.57 26.15
N HIS A 30 19.62 25.39 26.21
CA HIS A 30 20.75 25.09 27.09
C HIS A 30 21.92 24.58 26.24
N GLY A 31 22.95 25.43 26.07
CA GLY A 31 24.17 25.12 25.34
C GLY A 31 25.11 24.13 26.05
N ASN A 32 24.60 22.96 26.50
CA ASN A 32 25.39 21.92 27.14
C ASN A 32 25.88 20.88 26.12
N GLN A 33 27.19 20.62 26.10
CA GLN A 33 27.83 19.66 25.20
C GLN A 33 27.29 18.23 25.35
N CYS A 34 26.95 17.78 26.56
CA CYS A 34 26.40 16.43 26.76
C CYS A 34 25.03 16.25 26.08
N ILE A 35 24.16 17.25 26.18
CA ILE A 35 22.82 17.21 25.57
C ILE A 35 22.96 17.20 24.04
N LEU A 36 23.87 18.01 23.51
CA LEU A 36 24.17 18.06 22.09
C LEU A 36 24.71 16.73 21.56
N ALA A 37 25.61 16.07 22.29
CA ALA A 37 26.12 14.76 21.94
C ALA A 37 25.02 13.69 21.92
N THR A 38 24.10 13.72 22.89
CA THR A 38 22.94 12.79 22.89
C THR A 38 22.02 13.02 21.70
N TYR A 39 21.76 14.28 21.33
CA TYR A 39 20.94 14.62 20.17
C TYR A 39 21.57 14.14 18.86
N ILE A 40 22.87 14.39 18.65
CA ILE A 40 23.60 13.91 17.47
C ILE A 40 23.58 12.38 17.40
N SER A 41 23.79 11.69 18.53
CA SER A 41 23.75 10.22 18.59
C SER A 41 22.37 9.67 18.18
N MET A 42 21.28 10.30 18.65
CA MET A 42 19.91 9.92 18.25
C MET A 42 19.66 10.14 16.76
N LEU A 43 20.11 11.26 16.18
CA LEU A 43 19.97 11.52 14.74
C LEU A 43 20.76 10.51 13.89
N VAL A 44 21.97 10.14 14.30
CA VAL A 44 22.76 9.11 13.62
C VAL A 44 22.05 7.75 13.68
N ALA A 45 21.49 7.39 14.84
CA ALA A 45 20.72 6.16 14.99
C ALA A 45 19.49 6.13 14.04
N LEU A 46 18.81 7.27 13.85
CA LEU A 46 17.71 7.39 12.89
C LEU A 46 18.14 7.19 11.44
N ILE A 47 19.26 7.78 11.01
CA ILE A 47 19.79 7.58 9.64
C ILE A 47 20.10 6.09 9.40
N VAL A 48 20.71 5.43 10.39
CA VAL A 48 21.05 4.00 10.28
C VAL A 48 19.79 3.15 10.16
N THR A 49 18.79 3.36 11.00
CA THR A 49 17.53 2.58 10.94
C THR A 49 16.76 2.86 9.65
N GLU A 50 16.75 4.10 9.17
CA GLU A 50 16.14 4.50 7.90
C GLU A 50 16.80 3.76 6.72
N THR A 51 18.14 3.77 6.67
CA THR A 51 18.90 3.11 5.61
C THR A 51 18.72 1.59 5.63
N VAL A 52 18.74 0.96 6.81
CA VAL A 52 18.51 -0.48 6.95
C VAL A 52 17.10 -0.85 6.52
N THR A 53 16.09 -0.06 6.93
CA THR A 53 14.69 -0.32 6.57
C THR A 53 14.48 -0.17 5.06
N ALA A 54 15.06 0.86 4.44
CA ALA A 54 15.02 1.06 3.00
C ALA A 54 15.69 -0.09 2.24
N ALA A 55 16.87 -0.56 2.69
CA ALA A 55 17.59 -1.66 2.07
C ALA A 55 16.82 -2.99 2.15
N VAL A 56 16.31 -3.33 3.35
CA VAL A 56 15.53 -4.56 3.56
C VAL A 56 14.21 -4.49 2.80
N GLY A 57 13.52 -3.35 2.83
CA GLY A 57 12.28 -3.12 2.08
C GLY A 57 12.47 -3.23 0.57
N GLY A 58 13.55 -2.64 0.05
CA GLY A 58 13.93 -2.76 -1.36
C GLY A 58 14.23 -4.21 -1.77
N LEU A 59 14.98 -4.95 -0.94
CA LEU A 59 15.27 -6.36 -1.22
C LEU A 59 14.00 -7.23 -1.19
N MET A 60 13.14 -7.04 -0.19
CA MET A 60 11.89 -7.78 -0.07
C MET A 60 10.94 -7.49 -1.23
N THR A 61 10.78 -6.22 -1.62
CA THR A 61 9.94 -5.85 -2.77
C THR A 61 10.46 -6.47 -4.06
N PHE A 62 11.77 -6.43 -4.31
CA PHE A 62 12.39 -7.08 -5.47
C PHE A 62 12.15 -8.60 -5.49
N ARG A 63 12.31 -9.27 -4.35
CA ARG A 63 12.05 -10.71 -4.21
C ARG A 63 10.58 -11.05 -4.39
N MET A 64 9.67 -10.20 -3.92
CA MET A 64 8.23 -10.43 -4.01
C MET A 64 7.72 -10.27 -5.44
N VAL A 65 8.22 -9.27 -6.18
CA VAL A 65 7.88 -9.05 -7.59
C VAL A 65 8.42 -10.20 -8.47
N SER A 66 9.57 -10.77 -8.11
CA SER A 66 10.17 -11.91 -8.80
C SER A 66 9.33 -13.19 -8.62
N GLY A 67 8.62 -13.61 -9.67
CA GLY A 67 7.73 -14.79 -9.62
C GLY A 67 6.39 -14.53 -8.93
N LEU A 68 6.00 -13.26 -8.77
CA LEU A 68 4.69 -12.87 -8.25
C LEU A 68 3.56 -13.41 -9.13
N GLU A 69 3.72 -13.26 -10.44
CA GLU A 69 2.73 -13.61 -11.46
C GLU A 69 2.29 -15.09 -11.38
N GLU A 70 3.25 -16.02 -11.42
CA GLU A 70 2.98 -17.45 -11.33
C GLU A 70 2.28 -17.83 -10.01
N ARG A 71 2.70 -17.21 -8.91
CA ARG A 71 2.08 -17.43 -7.59
C ARG A 71 0.65 -16.91 -7.56
N LEU A 72 0.39 -15.75 -8.13
CA LEU A 72 -0.95 -15.16 -8.19
C LEU A 72 -1.89 -15.98 -9.06
N ILE A 73 -1.43 -16.43 -10.24
CA ILE A 73 -2.21 -17.32 -11.12
C ILE A 73 -2.49 -18.66 -10.44
N GLY A 74 -1.49 -19.27 -9.80
CA GLY A 74 -1.69 -20.53 -9.06
C GLY A 74 -2.67 -20.37 -7.90
N LYS A 75 -2.55 -19.28 -7.13
CA LYS A 75 -3.49 -18.91 -6.06
C LYS A 75 -4.89 -18.65 -6.58
N LEU A 76 -5.03 -17.96 -7.71
CA LEU A 76 -6.33 -17.74 -8.35
C LEU A 76 -7.00 -19.04 -8.74
N ALA A 77 -6.24 -19.97 -9.34
CA ALA A 77 -6.77 -21.22 -9.84
C ALA A 77 -7.31 -22.15 -8.74
N GLN A 78 -6.66 -22.16 -7.58
CA GLN A 78 -6.96 -23.10 -6.49
C GLN A 78 -7.75 -22.48 -5.33
N ASP A 79 -7.42 -21.25 -4.93
CA ASP A 79 -7.87 -20.69 -3.66
C ASP A 79 -8.90 -19.55 -3.82
N TYR A 80 -9.16 -19.07 -5.04
CA TYR A 80 -10.17 -18.04 -5.23
C TYR A 80 -11.57 -18.59 -4.98
N GLY A 81 -12.38 -17.87 -4.21
CA GLY A 81 -13.75 -18.24 -3.85
C GLY A 81 -13.91 -19.53 -3.03
N HIS A 82 -12.80 -20.22 -2.75
CA HIS A 82 -12.72 -21.33 -1.82
C HIS A 82 -12.04 -20.80 -0.57
N GLU A 83 -12.59 -21.09 0.59
CA GLU A 83 -12.09 -20.54 1.84
C GLU A 83 -11.18 -21.57 2.51
N PRO A 84 -9.84 -21.57 2.27
CA PRO A 84 -8.94 -22.25 3.17
C PRO A 84 -8.87 -21.39 4.44
N THR A 85 -9.07 -22.04 5.57
CA THR A 85 -8.95 -21.56 6.96
C THR A 85 -7.73 -20.64 7.20
N SER A 86 -7.76 -19.39 6.73
CA SER A 86 -6.64 -18.45 6.79
C SER A 86 -7.13 -17.01 6.89
N ASP A 87 -6.47 -16.24 7.75
CA ASP A 87 -7.00 -15.00 8.36
C ASP A 87 -7.10 -13.78 7.41
N ILE A 88 -6.59 -13.87 6.17
CA ILE A 88 -6.77 -12.81 5.15
C ILE A 88 -7.00 -13.48 3.78
N PRO A 89 -8.25 -13.61 3.32
CA PRO A 89 -8.56 -14.33 2.09
C PRO A 89 -8.02 -13.59 0.86
N PHE A 90 -7.21 -14.31 0.07
CA PHE A 90 -6.70 -13.87 -1.24
C PHE A 90 -7.82 -13.27 -2.11
N SER A 91 -8.99 -13.91 -2.11
CA SER A 91 -10.19 -13.47 -2.83
C SER A 91 -10.57 -12.02 -2.53
N HIS A 92 -10.62 -11.62 -1.26
CA HIS A 92 -10.99 -10.25 -0.89
C HIS A 92 -9.95 -9.21 -1.32
N SER A 93 -8.67 -9.59 -1.35
CA SER A 93 -7.59 -8.72 -1.80
C SER A 93 -7.65 -8.51 -3.32
N LEU A 94 -7.95 -9.57 -4.06
CA LEU A 94 -8.15 -9.50 -5.51
C LEU A 94 -9.43 -8.74 -5.85
N ASP A 95 -10.54 -9.01 -5.18
CA ASP A 95 -11.82 -8.30 -5.33
C ASP A 95 -11.67 -6.80 -5.09
N PHE A 96 -10.90 -6.43 -4.07
CA PHE A 96 -10.55 -5.04 -3.81
C PHE A 96 -9.70 -4.45 -4.94
N ALA A 97 -8.70 -5.18 -5.45
CA ALA A 97 -7.87 -4.70 -6.56
C ALA A 97 -8.70 -4.50 -7.83
N GLN A 98 -9.58 -5.45 -8.18
CA GLN A 98 -10.50 -5.38 -9.32
C GLN A 98 -11.40 -4.14 -9.25
N TYR A 99 -12.01 -3.91 -8.09
CA TYR A 99 -12.81 -2.72 -7.83
C TYR A 99 -11.97 -1.43 -7.87
N LYS A 100 -10.79 -1.41 -7.23
CA LYS A 100 -9.96 -0.22 -7.09
C LYS A 100 -9.35 0.23 -8.43
N PHE A 101 -8.96 -0.72 -9.27
CA PHE A 101 -8.22 -0.47 -10.51
C PHE A 101 -9.05 -0.70 -11.78
N ASN A 102 -10.33 -1.06 -11.67
CA ASN A 102 -11.20 -1.34 -12.83
C ASN A 102 -10.54 -2.36 -13.77
N CYS A 103 -10.15 -3.49 -13.19
CA CYS A 103 -9.47 -4.60 -13.86
C CYS A 103 -10.17 -5.92 -13.50
N CYS A 104 -9.82 -7.01 -14.20
CA CYS A 104 -10.35 -8.33 -13.92
C CYS A 104 -9.26 -9.39 -14.06
N GLY A 105 -9.14 -10.28 -13.08
CA GLY A 105 -8.12 -11.33 -13.08
C GLY A 105 -6.71 -10.77 -12.88
N ILE A 106 -5.71 -11.60 -13.12
CA ILE A 106 -4.30 -11.23 -13.00
C ILE A 106 -3.83 -10.56 -14.31
N HIS A 107 -3.98 -11.25 -15.45
CA HIS A 107 -3.73 -10.76 -16.80
C HIS A 107 -5.01 -10.36 -17.53
N GLY A 108 -6.15 -10.90 -17.13
CA GLY A 108 -7.43 -10.53 -17.69
C GLY A 108 -8.58 -11.41 -17.20
N TYR A 109 -9.77 -11.13 -17.71
CA TYR A 109 -10.99 -11.87 -17.36
C TYR A 109 -10.92 -13.37 -17.68
N GLY A 110 -10.08 -13.77 -18.63
CA GLY A 110 -9.89 -15.16 -19.02
C GLY A 110 -9.25 -16.03 -17.93
N ASP A 111 -8.59 -15.43 -16.94
CA ASP A 111 -7.88 -16.18 -15.89
C ASP A 111 -8.82 -16.97 -14.97
N TYR A 112 -10.11 -16.61 -14.94
CA TYR A 112 -11.12 -17.35 -14.19
C TYR A 112 -11.55 -18.66 -14.87
N ASN A 113 -11.30 -18.80 -16.17
CA ASN A 113 -11.69 -20.00 -16.89
C ASN A 113 -10.91 -21.21 -16.38
N GLY A 114 -11.62 -22.29 -16.04
CA GLY A 114 -10.98 -23.51 -15.52
C GLY A 114 -10.45 -23.41 -14.09
N THR A 115 -10.72 -22.32 -13.37
CA THR A 115 -10.47 -22.24 -11.91
C THR A 115 -11.44 -23.14 -11.14
N ALA A 116 -11.10 -23.50 -9.90
CA ALA A 116 -12.01 -24.27 -9.04
C ALA A 116 -13.35 -23.54 -8.86
N TRP A 117 -13.30 -22.23 -8.59
CA TRP A 117 -14.47 -21.37 -8.44
C TRP A 117 -15.39 -21.37 -9.67
N TRP A 118 -14.82 -21.26 -10.87
CA TRP A 118 -15.60 -21.23 -12.11
C TRP A 118 -16.29 -22.57 -12.37
N ARG A 119 -15.62 -23.71 -12.09
CA ARG A 119 -16.24 -25.03 -12.20
C ARG A 119 -17.42 -25.18 -11.25
N ASP A 120 -17.27 -24.74 -10.00
CA ASP A 120 -18.32 -24.83 -8.99
C ASP A 120 -19.54 -23.96 -9.32
N ALA A 121 -19.29 -22.76 -9.86
CA ALA A 121 -20.33 -21.87 -10.35
C ALA A 121 -21.16 -22.53 -11.48
N GLN A 122 -20.48 -23.25 -12.39
CA GLN A 122 -21.14 -23.95 -13.49
C GLN A 122 -21.99 -25.14 -13.02
N ILE A 123 -21.55 -25.86 -11.98
CA ILE A 123 -22.29 -26.99 -11.39
C ILE A 123 -23.49 -26.51 -10.57
N SER A 124 -23.33 -25.41 -9.83
CA SER A 124 -24.35 -24.86 -8.92
C SER A 124 -25.50 -24.14 -9.64
N GLY A 125 -25.48 -24.09 -10.98
CA GLY A 125 -26.48 -23.40 -11.80
C GLY A 125 -26.32 -21.88 -11.86
N ASN A 126 -25.37 -21.31 -11.11
CA ASN A 126 -25.07 -19.89 -11.10
C ASN A 126 -23.90 -19.60 -12.06
N ARG A 127 -24.18 -19.73 -13.38
CA ARG A 127 -23.23 -19.73 -14.52
C ARG A 127 -22.44 -18.41 -14.72
N ARG A 128 -21.81 -17.91 -13.67
CA ARG A 128 -20.98 -16.71 -13.67
C ARG A 128 -19.66 -17.00 -14.37
N GLN A 129 -19.33 -16.18 -15.36
CA GLN A 129 -18.06 -16.25 -16.07
C GLN A 129 -16.94 -15.57 -15.29
N VAL A 130 -17.28 -14.51 -14.55
CA VAL A 130 -16.34 -13.73 -13.73
C VAL A 130 -16.99 -13.30 -12.41
N PRO A 131 -16.20 -12.99 -11.37
CA PRO A 131 -16.72 -12.37 -10.16
C PRO A 131 -17.38 -11.02 -10.45
N LEU A 132 -18.35 -10.65 -9.61
CA LEU A 132 -19.10 -9.40 -9.79
C LEU A 132 -18.24 -8.13 -9.65
N THR A 133 -17.08 -8.24 -8.99
CA THR A 133 -16.05 -7.18 -8.91
C THR A 133 -15.35 -6.92 -10.24
N CYS A 134 -15.44 -7.82 -11.21
CA CYS A 134 -15.03 -7.58 -12.61
C CYS A 134 -16.07 -6.80 -13.42
N CYS A 135 -17.30 -6.66 -12.93
CA CYS A 135 -18.36 -5.95 -13.62
C CYS A 135 -18.28 -4.45 -13.36
N VAL A 136 -18.70 -3.66 -14.34
CA VAL A 136 -18.87 -2.22 -14.16
C VAL A 136 -20.02 -2.00 -13.16
N LEU A 137 -19.71 -1.40 -12.01
CA LEU A 137 -20.67 -1.21 -10.93
C LEU A 137 -21.55 0.03 -11.17
N LYS A 138 -22.76 0.02 -10.58
CA LYS A 138 -23.76 1.10 -10.75
C LYS A 138 -23.30 2.45 -10.16
N ASN A 139 -22.40 2.44 -9.18
CA ASN A 139 -21.90 3.64 -8.50
C ASN A 139 -20.64 4.23 -9.15
N THR A 140 -20.27 3.80 -10.36
CA THR A 140 -19.12 4.36 -11.09
C THR A 140 -19.51 5.65 -11.84
N GLU A 141 -20.24 6.56 -11.18
CA GLU A 141 -20.32 7.97 -11.57
C GLU A 141 -19.33 8.76 -10.72
N GLU A 142 -18.03 8.59 -11.01
CA GLU A 142 -16.99 9.61 -10.85
C GLU A 142 -15.74 9.12 -11.60
N SER A 143 -15.78 9.32 -12.92
CA SER A 143 -14.62 9.34 -13.80
C SER A 143 -13.58 10.32 -13.25
N ASN A 144 -12.51 9.80 -12.63
CA ASN A 144 -11.11 10.31 -12.66
C ASN A 144 -10.23 9.56 -11.63
N THR A 145 -10.21 8.23 -11.69
CA THR A 145 -9.36 7.38 -10.83
C THR A 145 -7.93 7.33 -11.38
N GLY A 146 -7.16 8.34 -10.97
CA GLY A 146 -5.71 8.46 -11.19
C GLY A 146 -5.08 9.67 -10.49
N SER A 147 -5.89 10.57 -9.90
CA SER A 147 -5.39 11.76 -9.20
C SER A 147 -5.44 11.61 -7.67
N PRO A 148 -4.43 12.13 -6.93
CA PRO A 148 -4.37 12.11 -5.46
C PRO A 148 -5.60 12.75 -4.78
N MET A 149 -6.32 13.63 -5.48
CA MET A 149 -7.44 14.40 -4.92
C MET A 149 -8.77 13.62 -4.81
N SER A 150 -8.85 12.37 -5.34
CA SER A 150 -10.05 11.49 -5.17
C SER A 150 -10.00 10.61 -3.90
N VAL A 151 -8.92 10.69 -3.13
CA VAL A 151 -8.69 9.86 -1.93
C VAL A 151 -9.53 10.36 -0.74
N VAL A 152 -9.75 11.67 -0.65
CA VAL A 152 -10.44 12.29 0.49
C VAL A 152 -11.96 12.04 0.43
N SER A 153 -12.58 12.07 -0.76
CA SER A 153 -14.04 11.85 -0.91
C SER A 153 -14.47 10.42 -0.51
N ARG A 154 -13.63 9.41 -0.79
CA ARG A 154 -13.86 8.00 -0.41
C ARG A 154 -13.64 7.69 1.08
N VAL A 155 -12.88 8.52 1.80
CA VAL A 155 -12.62 8.35 3.24
C VAL A 155 -13.66 9.07 4.09
N LEU A 156 -14.24 10.18 3.59
CA LEU A 156 -15.19 11.00 4.34
C LEU A 156 -16.67 10.66 4.12
N HIS A 157 -17.05 10.02 3.01
CA HIS A 157 -18.41 9.47 2.87
C HIS A 157 -18.53 8.12 3.59
N LYS A 158 -19.20 8.16 4.74
CA LYS A 158 -19.69 7.02 5.51
C LYS A 158 -20.71 6.20 4.69
N HIS A 159 -20.25 5.46 3.68
CA HIS A 159 -20.96 4.29 3.18
C HIS A 159 -20.46 3.07 3.96
N THR A 160 -21.34 2.53 4.80
CA THR A 160 -21.10 1.39 5.69
C THR A 160 -20.82 0.08 4.93
N GLU A 161 -21.00 0.07 3.60
CA GLU A 161 -20.93 -1.12 2.76
C GLU A 161 -19.72 -1.01 1.81
N LYS A 162 -18.72 -1.88 1.99
CA LYS A 162 -17.52 -1.97 1.14
C LYS A 162 -17.93 -2.48 -0.25
N PRO A 163 -17.83 -1.70 -1.34
CA PRO A 163 -18.36 -2.11 -2.65
C PRO A 163 -17.74 -3.38 -3.24
N TRP A 164 -16.53 -3.75 -2.83
CA TRP A 164 -15.87 -4.99 -3.23
C TRP A 164 -16.31 -6.21 -2.41
N LEU A 165 -16.94 -6.01 -1.24
CA LEU A 165 -17.57 -7.09 -0.46
C LEU A 165 -19.00 -7.38 -0.92
N ASN A 166 -19.73 -6.34 -1.33
CA ASN A 166 -21.09 -6.47 -1.86
C ASN A 166 -21.23 -5.68 -3.19
N PRO A 167 -20.61 -6.15 -4.28
CA PRO A 167 -20.65 -5.47 -5.57
C PRO A 167 -22.05 -5.47 -6.17
N LYS A 168 -22.48 -4.29 -6.66
CA LYS A 168 -23.75 -4.07 -7.36
C LYS A 168 -23.48 -3.66 -8.81
N PRO A 169 -23.43 -4.62 -9.76
CA PRO A 169 -23.23 -4.34 -11.18
C PRO A 169 -24.28 -3.39 -11.74
N LYS A 170 -23.90 -2.59 -12.74
CA LYS A 170 -24.83 -1.78 -13.54
C LYS A 170 -25.80 -2.68 -14.31
N ASP A 171 -25.26 -3.75 -14.91
CA ASP A 171 -26.00 -4.81 -15.56
C ASP A 171 -25.25 -6.14 -15.33
N GLU A 172 -25.77 -6.97 -14.42
CA GLU A 172 -25.17 -8.26 -14.11
C GLU A 172 -25.30 -9.24 -15.29
N ILE A 173 -26.41 -9.20 -16.04
CA ILE A 173 -26.65 -10.15 -17.12
C ILE A 173 -25.69 -9.87 -18.27
N ALA A 174 -25.61 -8.62 -18.73
CA ALA A 174 -24.68 -8.22 -19.79
C ALA A 174 -23.23 -8.50 -19.40
N CYS A 175 -22.85 -8.23 -18.14
CA CYS A 175 -21.52 -8.52 -17.65
C CYS A 175 -21.18 -10.03 -17.67
N GLN A 176 -22.14 -10.93 -17.54
CA GLN A 176 -21.91 -12.39 -17.42
C GLN A 176 -22.06 -13.15 -18.74
N VAL A 177 -22.36 -12.47 -19.85
CA VAL A 177 -22.42 -13.09 -21.18
C VAL A 177 -21.04 -13.63 -21.59
N GLU A 178 -20.99 -14.82 -22.19
CA GLU A 178 -19.75 -15.43 -22.69
C GLU A 178 -19.21 -14.73 -23.95
N ASP A 179 -20.13 -14.27 -24.81
CA ASP A 179 -19.82 -13.54 -26.03
C ASP A 179 -19.19 -12.16 -25.77
N LYS A 180 -18.13 -11.85 -26.53
CA LYS A 180 -17.30 -10.65 -26.35
C LYS A 180 -18.04 -9.35 -26.62
N GLU A 181 -18.99 -9.34 -27.56
CA GLU A 181 -19.80 -8.16 -27.86
C GLU A 181 -20.85 -7.95 -26.77
N GLY A 182 -21.44 -9.04 -26.27
CA GLY A 182 -22.45 -9.00 -25.22
C GLY A 182 -22.00 -8.37 -23.89
N HIS A 183 -20.71 -8.50 -23.54
CA HIS A 183 -20.15 -7.94 -22.30
C HIS A 183 -19.30 -6.67 -22.52
N ASP A 184 -19.32 -6.08 -23.72
CA ASP A 184 -18.60 -4.84 -23.98
C ASP A 184 -19.18 -3.66 -23.20
N GLY A 185 -18.33 -2.87 -22.54
CA GLY A 185 -18.76 -1.78 -21.66
C GLY A 185 -19.38 -2.21 -20.30
N TYR A 186 -19.56 -3.50 -20.05
CA TYR A 186 -20.12 -4.03 -18.78
C TYR A 186 -19.13 -4.88 -17.97
N ARG A 187 -18.00 -5.30 -18.56
CA ARG A 187 -16.95 -6.10 -17.92
C ARG A 187 -15.56 -5.49 -18.13
N HIS A 188 -14.75 -5.42 -17.09
CA HIS A 188 -13.34 -5.05 -17.19
C HIS A 188 -12.53 -6.14 -17.91
N LYS A 189 -11.75 -5.74 -18.92
CA LYS A 189 -10.99 -6.68 -19.78
C LYS A 189 -9.52 -6.81 -19.41
N GLU A 190 -8.95 -5.74 -18.88
CA GLU A 190 -7.52 -5.64 -18.53
C GLU A 190 -7.20 -6.35 -17.21
N GLY A 191 -6.02 -6.95 -17.14
CA GLY A 191 -5.50 -7.58 -15.93
C GLY A 191 -5.18 -6.60 -14.81
N CYS A 192 -5.29 -7.07 -13.57
CA CYS A 192 -4.93 -6.27 -12.41
C CYS A 192 -3.43 -6.18 -12.16
N LEU A 193 -2.63 -7.15 -12.63
CA LEU A 193 -1.20 -7.19 -12.35
C LEU A 193 -0.51 -5.92 -12.85
N ASP A 194 -0.71 -5.57 -14.12
CA ASP A 194 -0.09 -4.37 -14.72
C ASP A 194 -0.56 -3.07 -14.07
N LYS A 195 -1.85 -2.99 -13.69
CA LYS A 195 -2.37 -1.79 -13.02
C LYS A 195 -1.82 -1.63 -11.62
N VAL A 196 -1.72 -2.73 -10.88
CA VAL A 196 -1.18 -2.75 -9.51
C VAL A 196 0.32 -2.46 -9.53
N THR A 197 1.09 -3.04 -10.47
CA THR A 197 2.53 -2.78 -10.59
C THR A 197 2.81 -1.35 -10.98
N ASN A 198 2.07 -0.79 -11.94
CA ASN A 198 2.19 0.63 -12.32
C ASN A 198 1.83 1.56 -11.16
N TRP A 199 0.75 1.28 -10.43
CA TRP A 199 0.39 2.05 -9.24
C TRP A 199 1.46 1.95 -8.16
N LEU A 200 1.98 0.74 -7.90
CA LEU A 200 3.00 0.50 -6.90
C LEU A 200 4.30 1.23 -7.24
N GLN A 201 4.72 1.24 -8.52
CA GLN A 201 5.89 1.98 -8.98
C GLN A 201 5.72 3.49 -8.77
N CYS A 202 4.53 4.03 -9.05
CA CYS A 202 4.23 5.44 -8.86
C CYS A 202 4.26 5.85 -7.38
N GLU A 203 3.59 5.08 -6.51
CA GLU A 203 3.60 5.36 -5.06
C GLU A 203 4.97 5.12 -4.42
N SER A 204 5.71 4.13 -4.89
CA SER A 204 7.08 3.87 -4.44
C SER A 204 7.98 5.09 -4.65
N PHE A 205 7.84 5.80 -5.79
CA PHE A 205 8.61 7.02 -6.03
C PHE A 205 8.31 8.11 -5.00
N THR A 206 7.04 8.30 -4.62
CA THR A 206 6.64 9.23 -3.56
C THR A 206 7.28 8.88 -2.22
N LEU A 207 7.29 7.60 -1.85
CA LEU A 207 7.92 7.14 -0.61
C LEU A 207 9.44 7.36 -0.61
N VAL A 208 10.11 7.10 -1.74
CA VAL A 208 11.55 7.35 -1.91
C VAL A 208 11.84 8.84 -1.76
N LEU A 209 11.04 9.72 -2.37
CA LEU A 209 11.20 11.17 -2.23
C LEU A 209 11.04 11.64 -0.79
N LEU A 210 10.03 11.13 -0.08
CA LEU A 210 9.82 11.45 1.34
C LEU A 210 10.98 10.97 2.22
N GLY A 211 11.51 9.75 1.97
CA GLY A 211 12.69 9.25 2.66
C GLY A 211 13.91 10.13 2.42
N MET A 212 14.21 10.45 1.16
CA MET A 212 15.33 11.34 0.83
C MET A 212 15.22 12.72 1.49
N ALA A 213 14.01 13.28 1.55
CA ALA A 213 13.76 14.54 2.26
C ALA A 213 14.00 14.41 3.76
N MET A 214 13.53 13.33 4.39
CA MET A 214 13.73 13.04 5.81
C MET A 214 15.22 12.88 6.16
N ALA A 215 15.96 12.09 5.38
CA ALA A 215 17.41 11.95 5.52
C ALA A 215 18.13 13.31 5.37
N GLY A 216 17.71 14.14 4.40
CA GLY A 216 18.24 15.50 4.23
C GLY A 216 18.05 16.38 5.46
N ILE A 217 16.86 16.35 6.08
CA ILE A 217 16.57 17.11 7.31
C ILE A 217 17.44 16.62 8.47
N GLN A 218 17.62 15.31 8.62
CA GLN A 218 18.47 14.74 9.68
C GLN A 218 19.94 15.16 9.50
N ILE A 219 20.47 15.11 8.28
CA ILE A 219 21.85 15.54 7.97
C ILE A 219 22.03 17.03 8.28
N PHE A 220 21.06 17.88 7.91
CA PHE A 220 21.10 19.30 8.25
C PHE A 220 21.10 19.51 9.78
N GLY A 221 20.31 18.74 10.53
CA GLY A 221 20.29 18.75 11.99
C GLY A 221 21.64 18.36 12.61
N ILE A 222 22.33 17.37 12.04
CA ILE A 222 23.67 16.96 12.49
C ILE A 222 24.70 18.06 12.21
N ILE A 223 24.69 18.64 11.01
CA ILE A 223 25.62 19.71 10.62
C ILE A 223 25.47 20.93 11.52
N THR A 224 24.23 21.41 11.70
CA THR A 224 23.94 22.57 12.56
C THR A 224 24.34 22.30 14.02
N SER A 225 24.08 21.08 14.51
CA SER A 225 24.49 20.66 15.85
C SER A 225 26.01 20.60 15.99
N ALA A 226 26.73 20.15 14.97
CA ALA A 226 28.19 20.14 14.98
C ALA A 226 28.79 21.55 15.01
N PHE A 227 28.20 22.51 14.26
CA PHE A 227 28.60 23.91 14.34
C PHE A 227 28.35 24.49 15.73
N LEU A 228 27.16 24.27 16.29
CA LEU A 228 26.82 24.73 17.63
C LEU A 228 27.77 24.14 18.69
N CYS A 229 28.19 22.89 18.52
CA CYS A 229 29.17 22.24 19.41
C CYS A 229 30.51 22.96 19.41
N ARG A 230 31.00 23.34 18.22
CA ARG A 230 32.24 24.11 18.09
C ARG A 230 32.12 25.46 18.78
N THR A 231 31.05 26.20 18.53
CA THR A 231 30.82 27.50 19.15
C THR A 231 30.74 27.42 20.67
N ILE A 232 30.02 26.44 21.24
CA ILE A 232 29.94 26.24 22.70
C ILE A 232 31.31 25.91 23.29
N ARG A 233 32.08 25.05 22.61
CA ARG A 233 33.42 24.69 23.07
C ARG A 233 34.34 25.90 23.09
N ASP A 234 34.30 26.73 22.06
CA ASP A 234 35.15 27.91 21.97
C ASP A 234 34.83 28.90 23.12
N MET A 235 33.55 29.09 23.45
CA MET A 235 33.13 29.92 24.61
C MET A 235 33.55 29.40 25.99
N GLN A 236 34.00 28.14 26.11
CA GLN A 236 34.46 27.58 27.39
C GLN A 236 35.99 27.65 27.57
N VAL A 237 36.73 27.99 26.51
CA VAL A 237 38.20 28.06 26.52
C VAL A 237 38.71 29.48 26.81
N ASP A 238 37.87 30.50 26.61
CA ASP A 238 38.11 31.91 26.99
C ASP A 238 37.66 32.21 28.43
#